data_AF-A0A9E5ECW1-F1
#
_entry.id   AF-A0A9E5ECW1-F1
#
_cell.length_a   1.000
_cell.length_b   1.000
_cell.length_c   1.000
_cell.angle_alpha   90.00
_cell.angle_beta   90.00
_cell.angle_gamma   90.00
#
_symmetry.space_group_name_H-M   'P 1'
#
loop_
_entity.id
_entity.type
_entity.pdbx_description
1 polymer ?
#
loop_
_entity_poly.entity_id
_entity_poly.type
_entity_poly.pdbx_seq_one_letter_code
_entity_poly.pdbx_strand_id
1 'polypeptide(L)'
;MNRPMLTNRLLVSKVSQISMPKSPANDSVEQSNAFRAYIADKGLRGTRQRMAVFDAARSLNGHYTAEELLKKSRAIDRTVSRATIYRALPLLIGSNVIREVDVGRDHKYYLTETGGANFRAQLICESCDTILEVEAP
;
A
#
# COMPACT_ATOMS: atom_id res chain seq x y z
N MET A 1 4.72 20.44 -54.58
CA MET A 1 4.79 19.28 -53.68
C MET A 1 4.79 19.79 -52.25
N ASN A 2 3.63 19.73 -51.59
CA ASN A 2 3.38 20.32 -50.28
C ASN A 2 2.85 19.21 -49.37
N ARG A 3 3.55 18.85 -48.30
CA ARG A 3 2.97 18.16 -47.13
C ARG A 3 3.82 18.47 -45.88
N PRO A 4 3.20 18.96 -44.78
CA PRO A 4 3.88 19.56 -43.65
C PRO A 4 4.35 18.57 -42.58
N MET A 5 5.38 18.99 -41.86
CA MET A 5 5.94 18.38 -40.66
C MET A 5 4.89 18.31 -39.54
N LEU A 6 4.86 17.15 -38.86
CA LEU A 6 4.02 16.87 -37.70
C LEU A 6 4.34 17.82 -36.54
N THR A 7 3.34 18.59 -36.12
CA THR A 7 3.31 19.26 -34.82
C THR A 7 2.75 18.28 -33.79
N ASN A 8 3.60 17.74 -32.91
CA ASN A 8 3.13 17.02 -31.73
C ASN A 8 3.26 17.91 -30.49
N ARG A 9 2.11 18.36 -30.01
CA ARG A 9 1.89 19.29 -28.91
C ARG A 9 1.80 18.49 -27.62
N LEU A 10 2.95 18.28 -26.96
CA LEU A 10 2.99 17.71 -25.60
C LEU A 10 2.58 18.79 -24.59
N LEU A 11 1.32 18.73 -24.16
CA LEU A 11 0.83 19.33 -22.92
C LEU A 11 0.53 18.18 -21.97
N VAL A 12 1.45 17.88 -21.06
CA VAL A 12 1.13 17.10 -19.86
C VAL A 12 1.47 17.94 -18.65
N SER A 13 0.39 18.39 -18.03
CA SER A 13 0.32 19.26 -16.87
C SER A 13 0.86 18.56 -15.63
N LYS A 14 1.80 19.23 -14.98
CA LYS A 14 2.01 19.35 -13.53
C LYS A 14 0.95 18.62 -12.67
N VAL A 15 1.36 17.56 -11.97
CA VAL A 15 0.83 17.24 -10.63
C VAL A 15 2.03 17.05 -9.72
N SER A 16 2.00 17.83 -8.64
CA SER A 16 3.09 18.11 -7.71
C SER A 16 3.71 16.89 -7.06
N GLN A 17 5.02 17.01 -6.91
CA GLN A 17 5.86 16.33 -5.96
C GLN A 17 5.29 16.44 -4.53
N ILE A 18 5.12 15.31 -3.86
CA ILE A 18 5.23 15.20 -2.40
C ILE A 18 6.07 13.95 -2.14
N SER A 19 7.39 14.13 -2.13
CA SER A 19 8.33 13.17 -1.54
C SER A 19 8.60 13.59 -0.10
N MET A 20 8.33 12.71 0.86
CA MET A 20 8.67 12.92 2.27
C MET A 20 9.69 11.87 2.70
N PRO A 21 10.88 12.25 3.17
CA PRO A 21 11.73 11.37 3.97
C PRO A 21 11.51 11.69 5.45
N LYS A 22 11.29 10.70 6.33
CA LYS A 22 11.55 10.88 7.78
C LYS A 22 11.57 9.60 8.63
N SER A 23 11.72 9.84 9.94
CA SER A 23 12.32 9.05 11.01
C SER A 23 11.26 8.21 11.76
N PRO A 24 11.59 7.00 12.29
CA PRO A 24 10.62 5.91 12.48
C PRO A 24 9.49 6.12 13.51
N ALA A 25 9.58 7.15 14.37
CA ALA A 25 8.59 7.41 15.42
C ALA A 25 7.51 8.44 15.02
N ASN A 26 7.89 9.57 14.40
CA ASN A 26 6.95 10.62 14.00
C ASN A 26 6.08 10.19 12.81
N ASP A 27 6.64 9.37 11.92
CA ASP A 27 5.94 8.89 10.72
C ASP A 27 4.69 8.09 11.08
N SER A 28 4.69 7.39 12.23
CA SER A 28 3.58 6.53 12.64
C SER A 28 2.31 7.29 13.01
N VAL A 29 2.46 8.41 13.73
CA VAL A 29 1.35 9.24 14.17
C VAL A 29 0.80 10.05 12.99
N GLU A 30 1.68 10.58 12.16
CA GLU A 30 1.34 11.31 10.94
C GLU A 30 0.58 10.42 9.95
N GLN A 31 1.06 9.20 9.67
CA GLN A 31 0.36 8.23 8.83
C GLN A 31 -1.00 7.81 9.40
N SER A 32 -1.08 7.62 10.72
CA SER A 32 -2.35 7.28 11.38
C SER A 32 -3.39 8.40 11.22
N ASN A 33 -2.96 9.65 11.38
CA ASN A 33 -3.82 10.82 11.20
C ASN A 33 -4.22 11.01 9.73
N ALA A 34 -3.29 10.82 8.79
CA ALA A 34 -3.56 10.86 7.36
C ALA A 34 -4.57 9.78 6.96
N PHE A 35 -4.42 8.55 7.46
CA PHE A 35 -5.37 7.47 7.22
C PHE A 35 -6.75 7.78 7.80
N ARG A 36 -6.82 8.33 9.03
CA ARG A 36 -8.08 8.77 9.65
C ARG A 36 -8.77 9.87 8.83
N ALA A 37 -8.01 10.84 8.34
CA ALA A 37 -8.54 11.89 7.48
C ALA A 37 -9.07 11.32 6.17
N TYR A 38 -8.31 10.42 5.53
CA TYR A 38 -8.69 9.74 4.29
C TYR A 38 -10.01 8.95 4.41
N ILE A 39 -10.16 8.16 5.47
CA ILE A 39 -11.41 7.40 5.66
C ILE A 39 -12.57 8.34 6.04
N ALA A 40 -12.31 9.42 6.79
CA ALA A 40 -13.34 10.39 7.14
C ALA A 40 -13.89 11.12 5.91
N ASP A 41 -13.03 11.48 4.95
CA ASP A 41 -13.42 12.04 3.65
C ASP A 41 -14.35 11.10 2.86
N LYS A 42 -14.17 9.79 3.03
CA LYS A 42 -15.07 8.75 2.48
C LYS A 42 -16.33 8.50 3.31
N GLY A 43 -16.62 9.33 4.31
CA GLY A 43 -17.78 9.17 5.21
C GLY A 43 -17.64 8.00 6.18
N LEU A 44 -16.43 7.48 6.39
CA LEU A 44 -16.15 6.30 7.18
C LEU A 44 -15.51 6.66 8.53
N ARG A 45 -15.98 6.04 9.61
CA ARG A 45 -15.37 6.21 10.94
C ARG A 45 -14.09 5.39 11.12
N GLY A 46 -13.09 5.94 11.80
CA GLY A 46 -11.90 5.21 12.28
C GLY A 46 -12.21 4.34 13.49
N THR A 47 -12.97 3.26 13.30
CA THR A 47 -13.30 2.31 14.37
C THR A 47 -12.06 1.61 14.90
N ARG A 48 -12.12 1.09 16.13
CA ARG A 48 -11.03 0.30 16.73
C ARG A 48 -10.55 -0.83 15.82
N GLN A 49 -11.48 -1.54 15.20
CA GLN A 49 -11.16 -2.59 14.24
C GLN A 49 -10.40 -2.08 13.02
N ARG A 50 -10.81 -0.97 12.40
CA ARG A 50 -10.09 -0.41 11.23
C ARG A 50 -8.69 0.06 11.61
N MET A 51 -8.56 0.69 12.77
CA MET A 51 -7.24 1.13 13.26
C MET A 51 -6.36 -0.07 13.59
N ALA A 52 -6.89 -1.15 14.15
CA ALA A 52 -6.14 -2.38 14.39
C ALA A 52 -5.62 -3.00 13.09
N VAL A 53 -6.38 -2.96 12.00
CA VAL A 53 -5.91 -3.43 10.69
C VAL A 53 -4.82 -2.51 10.12
N PHE A 54 -4.98 -1.19 10.25
CA PHE A 54 -3.95 -0.22 9.86
C PHE A 54 -2.63 -0.44 10.62
N ASP A 55 -2.70 -0.57 11.95
CA ASP A 55 -1.52 -0.79 12.79
C ASP A 55 -0.85 -2.13 12.47
N ALA A 56 -1.66 -3.18 12.23
CA ALA A 56 -1.16 -4.48 11.83
C ALA A 56 -0.44 -4.42 10.48
N ALA A 57 -1.03 -3.80 9.47
CA ALA A 57 -0.45 -3.66 8.13
C ALA A 57 0.93 -3.00 8.20
N ARG A 58 1.03 -1.86 8.90
CA ARG A 58 2.31 -1.13 9.05
C ARG A 58 3.37 -1.91 9.82
N SER A 59 2.97 -2.81 10.71
CA SER A 59 3.88 -3.63 11.50
C SER A 59 4.41 -4.88 10.80
N LEU A 60 3.79 -5.25 9.66
CA LEU A 60 4.23 -6.38 8.86
C LEU A 60 5.36 -5.94 7.93
N ASN A 61 6.44 -6.72 7.95
CA ASN A 61 7.59 -6.53 7.08
C ASN A 61 7.52 -7.52 5.92
N GLY A 62 7.97 -7.09 4.74
CA GLY A 62 7.94 -7.93 3.53
C GLY A 62 6.52 -8.12 2.99
N HIS A 63 6.40 -9.05 2.05
CA HIS A 63 5.12 -9.39 1.42
C HIS A 63 4.29 -10.26 2.35
N TYR A 64 3.02 -9.93 2.49
CA TYR A 64 2.09 -10.70 3.32
C TYR A 64 0.74 -10.88 2.65
N THR A 65 0.06 -11.95 3.03
CA THR A 65 -1.28 -12.29 2.56
C THR A 65 -2.37 -11.62 3.42
N ALA A 66 -3.60 -11.62 2.92
CA ALA A 66 -4.76 -11.18 3.71
C ALA A 66 -4.96 -12.00 5.01
N GLU A 67 -4.57 -13.28 5.01
CA GLU A 67 -4.66 -14.16 6.18
C GLU A 67 -3.61 -13.83 7.24
N GLU A 68 -2.40 -13.47 6.84
CA GLU A 68 -1.36 -12.99 7.76
C GLU A 68 -1.74 -11.64 8.37
N LEU A 69 -2.29 -10.74 7.55
CA LEU A 69 -2.84 -9.47 8.02
C LEU A 69 -3.98 -9.71 9.02
N LEU A 70 -4.88 -10.67 8.76
CA LEU A 70 -5.92 -11.06 9.72
C LEU A 70 -5.33 -11.55 11.04
N LYS A 71 -4.36 -12.46 10.99
CA LYS A 71 -3.70 -13.02 12.18
C LYS A 71 -3.06 -11.91 13.02
N LYS A 72 -2.34 -10.99 12.38
CA LYS A 72 -1.71 -9.84 13.05
C LYS A 72 -2.74 -8.86 13.61
N SER A 73 -3.79 -8.55 12.85
CA SER A 73 -4.87 -7.67 13.29
C SER A 73 -5.60 -8.22 14.51
N ARG A 74 -5.83 -9.54 14.56
CA ARG A 74 -6.47 -10.22 15.70
C ARG A 74 -5.63 -10.22 16.97
N ALA A 75 -4.29 -10.14 16.84
CA ALA A 75 -3.41 -9.96 17.99
C ALA A 75 -3.58 -8.58 18.64
N ILE A 76 -4.05 -7.57 17.89
CA ILE A 76 -4.33 -6.21 18.37
C ILE A 76 -5.81 -6.10 18.81
N ASP A 77 -6.73 -6.60 18.00
CA ASP A 77 -8.17 -6.63 18.27
C ASP A 77 -8.79 -7.96 17.82
N ARG A 78 -9.14 -8.81 18.79
CA ARG A 78 -9.72 -10.15 18.56
C ARG A 78 -11.06 -10.12 17.80
N THR A 79 -11.74 -8.98 17.75
CA THR A 79 -13.04 -8.84 17.05
C THR A 79 -12.89 -8.67 15.54
N VAL A 80 -11.66 -8.52 15.03
CA VAL A 80 -11.39 -8.41 13.60
C VAL A 80 -11.73 -9.72 12.88
N SER A 81 -12.55 -9.61 11.84
CA SER A 81 -13.00 -10.71 10.99
C SER A 81 -12.34 -10.65 9.60
N ARG A 82 -12.42 -11.74 8.82
CA ARG A 82 -12.03 -11.73 7.39
C ARG A 82 -12.76 -10.63 6.63
N ALA A 83 -14.07 -10.47 6.85
CA ALA A 83 -14.86 -9.43 6.20
C ALA A 83 -14.38 -8.01 6.57
N THR A 84 -13.84 -7.81 7.77
CA THR A 84 -13.22 -6.54 8.18
C THR A 84 -11.95 -6.28 7.38
N ILE A 85 -11.10 -7.31 7.19
CA ILE A 85 -9.86 -7.21 6.37
C ILE A 85 -10.19 -6.80 4.94
N TYR A 86 -11.07 -7.54 4.26
CA TYR A 86 -11.40 -7.25 2.86
C TYR A 86 -12.08 -5.89 2.66
N ARG A 87 -12.77 -5.36 3.66
CA ARG A 87 -13.30 -3.98 3.63
C ARG A 87 -12.22 -2.92 3.91
N ALA A 88 -11.18 -3.27 4.66
CA ALA A 88 -10.09 -2.37 4.99
C ALA A 88 -9.04 -2.29 3.88
N LEU A 89 -8.77 -3.40 3.17
CA LEU A 89 -7.76 -3.46 2.09
C LEU A 89 -7.89 -2.33 1.05
N PRO A 90 -9.07 -2.04 0.46
CA PRO A 90 -9.22 -0.93 -0.48
C PRO A 90 -8.93 0.44 0.14
N LEU A 91 -9.18 0.60 1.44
CA LEU A 91 -8.90 1.84 2.15
C LEU A 91 -7.39 2.01 2.36
N LEU A 92 -6.70 0.94 2.77
CA LEU A 92 -5.25 0.94 2.97
C LEU A 92 -4.52 1.21 1.66
N ILE A 93 -4.90 0.52 0.57
CA ILE A 93 -4.36 0.72 -0.77
C ILE A 93 -4.62 2.15 -1.24
N GLY A 94 -5.87 2.61 -1.17
CA GLY A 94 -6.22 3.95 -1.65
C GLY A 94 -5.64 5.10 -0.82
N SER A 95 -5.16 4.82 0.40
CA SER A 95 -4.43 5.75 1.27
C SER A 95 -2.91 5.63 1.16
N ASN A 96 -2.40 4.78 0.27
CA ASN A 96 -0.97 4.49 0.09
C ASN A 96 -0.27 3.96 1.36
N VAL A 97 -1.01 3.27 2.25
CA VAL A 97 -0.41 2.58 3.41
C VAL A 97 0.22 1.26 2.97
N ILE A 98 -0.42 0.60 2.01
CA ILE A 98 0.04 -0.65 1.42
C ILE A 98 -0.10 -0.57 -0.10
N ARG A 99 0.65 -1.40 -0.81
CA ARG A 99 0.41 -1.71 -2.21
C ARG A 99 0.03 -3.18 -2.38
N GLU A 100 -0.77 -3.45 -3.40
CA GLU A 100 -1.07 -4.81 -3.85
C GLU A 100 0.04 -5.28 -4.79
N VAL A 101 0.48 -6.52 -4.60
CA VAL A 101 1.53 -7.17 -5.37
C VAL A 101 0.93 -8.45 -5.96
N ASP A 102 0.78 -8.45 -7.29
CA ASP A 102 0.33 -9.60 -8.06
C ASP A 102 1.55 -10.33 -8.64
N VAL A 103 1.72 -11.58 -8.23
CA VAL A 103 2.80 -12.47 -8.66
C VAL A 103 2.30 -13.64 -9.52
N GLY A 104 1.06 -13.57 -10.01
CA GLY A 104 0.47 -14.63 -10.84
C GLY A 104 0.22 -15.94 -10.10
N ARG A 105 0.01 -15.88 -8.78
CA ARG A 105 -0.34 -17.02 -7.92
C ARG A 105 -1.83 -16.97 -7.53
N ASP A 106 -2.32 -18.04 -6.90
CA ASP A 106 -3.74 -18.18 -6.50
C ASP A 106 -4.22 -17.14 -5.47
N HIS A 107 -3.31 -16.38 -4.87
CA HIS A 107 -3.64 -15.35 -3.89
C HIS A 107 -2.76 -14.12 -4.05
N LYS A 108 -3.32 -12.99 -3.61
CA LYS A 108 -2.69 -11.68 -3.67
C LYS A 108 -1.77 -11.45 -2.48
N TYR A 109 -0.66 -10.77 -2.74
CA TYR A 109 0.25 -10.30 -1.73
C TYR A 109 0.10 -8.80 -1.54
N TYR A 110 0.47 -8.33 -0.35
CA TYR A 110 0.47 -6.93 0.03
C TYR A 110 1.82 -6.59 0.62
N LEU A 111 2.26 -5.36 0.38
CA LEU A 111 3.49 -4.83 0.93
C LEU A 111 3.22 -3.45 1.52
N THR A 112 3.79 -3.19 2.69
CA THR A 112 3.74 -1.87 3.33
C THR A 112 4.55 -0.87 2.52
N GLU A 113 3.93 0.24 2.13
CA GLU A 113 4.59 1.23 1.29
C GLU A 113 5.63 2.00 2.14
N THR A 114 6.90 1.82 1.80
CA THR A 114 8.02 2.50 2.46
C THR A 114 8.63 3.43 1.43
N GLY A 115 8.16 4.68 1.41
CA GLY A 115 8.37 5.69 0.36
C GLY A 115 9.69 5.55 -0.41
N GLY A 116 9.59 5.06 -1.64
CA GLY A 116 10.72 4.88 -2.54
C GLY A 116 10.21 4.48 -3.92
N ALA A 117 10.06 5.46 -4.81
CA ALA A 117 9.51 5.30 -6.16
C ALA A 117 10.55 4.75 -7.16
N ASN A 118 11.31 3.74 -6.77
CA ASN A 118 12.23 3.07 -7.67
C ASN A 118 11.56 1.81 -8.21
N PHE A 119 11.73 1.55 -9.51
CA PHE A 119 11.33 0.28 -10.10
C PHE A 119 12.10 -0.85 -9.41
N ARG A 120 11.37 -1.80 -8.81
CA ARG A 120 11.95 -2.93 -8.10
C ARG A 120 11.58 -4.21 -8.83
N ALA A 121 12.57 -5.01 -9.19
CA ALA A 121 12.33 -6.35 -9.69
C ALA A 121 11.85 -7.24 -8.54
N GLN A 122 10.91 -8.13 -8.84
CA GLN A 122 10.34 -9.08 -7.90
C GLN A 122 10.97 -10.45 -8.12
N LEU A 123 11.61 -10.99 -7.09
CA LEU A 123 12.15 -12.35 -7.07
C LEU A 123 11.22 -13.22 -6.23
N ILE A 124 10.75 -14.31 -6.81
CA ILE A 124 9.84 -15.27 -6.16
C ILE A 124 10.62 -16.55 -5.92
N CYS A 125 10.67 -17.00 -4.67
CA CYS A 125 11.26 -18.30 -4.36
C CYS A 125 10.26 -19.42 -4.71
N GLU A 126 10.64 -20.33 -5.61
CA GLU A 126 9.76 -21.43 -6.03
C GLU A 126 9.50 -22.48 -4.93
N SER A 127 10.36 -22.56 -3.91
CA SER A 127 10.26 -23.56 -2.85
C SER A 127 9.54 -23.07 -1.59
N CYS A 128 9.50 -21.75 -1.34
CA CYS A 128 8.87 -21.19 -0.13
C CYS A 128 7.95 -19.98 -0.39
N ASP A 129 7.70 -19.63 -1.65
CA ASP A 129 6.85 -18.51 -2.10
C ASP A 129 7.20 -17.14 -1.50
N THR A 130 8.40 -17.00 -0.94
CA THR A 130 8.87 -15.71 -0.43
C THR A 130 9.15 -14.77 -1.59
N ILE A 131 8.61 -13.55 -1.50
CA ILE A 131 8.79 -12.50 -2.51
C ILE A 131 9.78 -11.47 -1.96
N LEU A 132 10.86 -11.24 -2.71
CA LEU A 132 11.88 -10.25 -2.43
C LEU A 132 11.85 -9.17 -3.51
N GLU A 133 12.02 -7.92 -3.08
CA GLU A 133 12.21 -6.80 -3.99
C GLU A 133 13.69 -6.44 -4.07
N VAL A 134 14.20 -6.33 -5.30
CA VAL A 134 15.56 -5.88 -5.58
C VAL A 134 15.51 -4.65 -6.48
N GLU A 135 16.43 -3.72 -6.27
CA GLU A 135 16.57 -2.57 -7.17
C GLU A 135 16.94 -3.06 -8.56
N ALA A 136 16.21 -2.59 -9.57
CA ALA A 136 16.51 -2.85 -10.97
C ALA A 136 17.06 -1.55 -11.60
N PRO A 137 18.18 -1.63 -12.36
CA PRO A 137 18.83 -0.48 -12.96
C PRO A 137 18.02 0.20 -14.08
#